data_AF-A0A2V8ZKF2-F1
#
_entry.id   AF-A0A2V8ZKF2-F1
#
_cell.length_a   1.000
_cell.length_b   1.000
_cell.length_c   1.000
_cell.angle_alpha   90.00
_cell.angle_beta   90.00
_cell.angle_gamma   90.00
#
_symmetry.space_group_name_H-M   'P 1'
#
loop_
_entity.id
_entity.type
_entity.pdbx_description
1 polymer ?
#
loop_
_entity_poly.entity_id
_entity_poly.type
_entity_poly.pdbx_seq_one_letter_code
_entity_poly.pdbx_strand_id
1 'polypeptide(L)'
;MKRGLRSSQFSETCNANGTNRRAFLTNGMVAAGAATIGATLLPGTSMASGREEEDHAPITKGDIAILTFLSALEQVEADLWIQYAELGGATNQGLSTIDLELNGKKIATGLAPNYITALEVLDGDMPQYIADNTDDEISHHRFLNNYLASKGAKPIDLGEFATLPPSKVSGVSQTGRLTNLKQLTVDTTWWMRYRSTIANPDFGGTFENAVPALAKGQHPAIPVDDGDLILNSDGSIPNHLQAIANTAGFHFAFIEQGGSSLYPALAQKVTNLEVLRVLLSIGGSEIMHFQTWHDKAGNATNITDGDLSFPNLNSGVDPNPNGTSVNPADDFQTNLIMPEPTLFLNAKLGPVSIIRPTSTAQGGAVASVVSFVDDGLFLDPATNKNTGIVDVLMRLAEEADEARRRF
;
A
#
# COMPACT_ATOMS: atom_id res chain seq x y z
N MET A 1 47.17 -34.00 33.70
CA MET A 1 48.49 -34.61 33.40
C MET A 1 48.25 -35.83 32.52
N LYS A 2 48.85 -35.87 31.32
CA LYS A 2 48.91 -36.98 30.34
C LYS A 2 47.60 -37.40 29.66
N ARG A 3 47.53 -37.69 28.36
CA ARG A 3 48.36 -37.48 27.15
C ARG A 3 47.48 -38.02 26.01
N GLY A 4 47.43 -37.35 24.86
CA GLY A 4 46.60 -37.76 23.72
C GLY A 4 47.19 -38.87 22.85
N LEU A 5 46.55 -39.14 21.72
CA LEU A 5 47.16 -39.28 20.38
C LEU A 5 46.10 -39.59 19.30
N ARG A 6 46.48 -39.26 18.07
CA ARG A 6 45.69 -39.12 16.84
C ARG A 6 45.39 -40.45 16.11
N SER A 7 44.34 -40.38 15.28
CA SER A 7 44.25 -40.80 13.86
C SER A 7 44.35 -42.28 13.48
N SER A 8 43.32 -42.78 12.79
CA SER A 8 43.49 -43.65 11.61
C SER A 8 42.29 -43.53 10.65
N GLN A 9 42.59 -43.29 9.38
CA GLN A 9 41.68 -43.38 8.22
C GLN A 9 41.23 -44.82 7.97
N PHE A 10 40.00 -45.00 7.45
CA PHE A 10 39.60 -46.15 6.65
C PHE A 10 38.67 -45.70 5.52
N SER A 11 38.77 -46.37 4.38
CA SER A 11 38.37 -45.88 3.05
C SER A 11 36.95 -46.24 2.60
N GLU A 12 36.50 -45.45 1.61
CA GLU A 12 35.54 -45.66 0.52
C GLU A 12 34.52 -46.82 0.56
N THR A 13 33.22 -46.53 0.32
CA THR A 13 32.59 -46.59 -1.04
C THR A 13 31.04 -46.46 -1.00
N CYS A 14 30.51 -45.89 -2.11
CA CYS A 14 29.17 -46.04 -2.72
C CYS A 14 28.01 -45.07 -2.41
N ASN A 15 27.79 -44.21 -3.41
CA ASN A 15 26.53 -43.88 -4.13
C ASN A 15 25.47 -42.91 -3.55
N ALA A 16 25.51 -41.71 -4.15
CA ALA A 16 24.52 -41.16 -5.10
C ALA A 16 23.39 -40.25 -4.60
N ASN A 17 23.38 -39.06 -5.25
CA ASN A 17 22.28 -38.12 -5.48
C ASN A 17 21.90 -37.13 -4.37
N GLY A 18 22.73 -36.09 -4.25
CA GLY A 18 22.31 -34.79 -3.73
C GLY A 18 22.68 -33.69 -4.72
N THR A 19 21.75 -33.27 -5.57
CA THR A 19 21.91 -32.10 -6.45
C THR A 19 21.98 -30.85 -5.58
N ASN A 20 23.19 -30.29 -5.47
CA ASN A 20 23.49 -29.10 -4.67
C ASN A 20 22.88 -27.83 -5.29
N ARG A 21 21.95 -27.20 -4.55
CA ARG A 21 21.31 -25.90 -4.85
C ARG A 21 22.27 -24.69 -4.76
N ARG A 22 23.59 -24.88 -4.88
CA ARG A 22 24.63 -23.84 -4.69
C ARG A 22 25.48 -23.55 -5.93
N ALA A 23 25.08 -24.01 -7.11
CA ALA A 23 25.80 -23.71 -8.36
C ALA A 23 25.32 -22.43 -9.06
N PHE A 24 24.20 -21.84 -8.64
CA PHE A 24 23.59 -20.70 -9.35
C PHE A 24 24.13 -19.32 -8.92
N LEU A 25 24.88 -19.21 -7.83
CA LEU A 25 25.36 -17.93 -7.29
C LEU A 25 26.83 -17.61 -7.60
N THR A 26 27.54 -18.45 -8.37
CA THR A 26 29.00 -18.30 -8.54
C THR A 26 29.41 -17.65 -9.87
N ASN A 27 28.49 -17.33 -10.78
CA ASN A 27 28.83 -16.77 -12.10
C ASN A 27 28.40 -15.30 -12.32
N GLY A 28 28.07 -14.56 -11.25
CA GLY A 28 27.54 -13.20 -11.35
C GLY A 28 28.45 -12.07 -10.85
N MET A 29 29.77 -12.28 -10.74
CA MET A 29 30.69 -11.25 -10.21
C MET A 29 31.75 -10.89 -11.26
N VAL A 30 31.46 -9.91 -12.12
CA VAL A 30 32.48 -9.24 -12.94
C VAL A 30 33.01 -8.05 -12.16
N ALA A 31 34.33 -8.06 -12.00
CA ALA A 31 35.13 -7.20 -11.15
C ALA A 31 35.06 -5.71 -11.54
N ALA A 32 34.90 -4.86 -10.52
CA ALA A 32 35.21 -3.44 -10.57
C ALA A 32 36.73 -3.23 -10.47
N GLY A 33 37.31 -2.50 -11.42
CA GLY A 33 38.71 -2.08 -11.41
C GLY A 33 38.90 -0.86 -12.33
N ALA A 34 39.33 0.26 -11.74
CA ALA A 34 39.40 1.58 -12.36
C ALA A 34 40.52 1.75 -13.40
N ALA A 35 40.26 2.54 -14.45
CA ALA A 35 41.30 3.20 -15.25
C ALA A 35 40.80 4.52 -15.90
N THR A 36 41.35 5.62 -15.39
CA THR A 36 41.68 6.94 -15.99
C THR A 36 41.14 7.34 -17.38
N ILE A 37 40.43 8.48 -17.38
CA ILE A 37 40.37 9.63 -18.31
C ILE A 37 41.02 9.48 -19.70
N GLY A 38 40.20 9.63 -20.75
CA GLY A 38 40.68 10.09 -22.06
C GLY A 38 39.73 9.87 -23.24
N ALA A 39 39.30 10.98 -23.83
CA ALA A 39 38.91 11.18 -25.25
C ALA A 39 37.44 11.02 -25.71
N THR A 40 36.94 12.19 -26.15
CA THR A 40 36.14 12.44 -27.38
C THR A 40 34.65 12.06 -27.41
N LEU A 41 33.84 13.12 -27.30
CA LEU A 41 32.46 13.24 -27.75
C LEU A 41 32.31 12.78 -29.22
N LEU A 42 31.43 11.81 -29.45
CA LEU A 42 30.73 11.62 -30.73
C LEU A 42 29.23 11.55 -30.45
N PRO A 43 28.40 12.34 -31.17
CA PRO A 43 26.96 12.36 -30.99
C PRO A 43 26.30 11.20 -31.75
N GLY A 44 25.31 10.58 -31.11
CA GLY A 44 24.36 9.69 -31.78
C GLY A 44 24.75 8.23 -31.78
N THR A 45 24.51 7.56 -30.66
CA THR A 45 24.14 6.14 -30.69
C THR A 45 22.87 6.00 -29.88
N SER A 46 21.76 5.82 -30.61
CA SER A 46 20.54 5.26 -30.06
C SER A 46 20.92 3.98 -29.34
N MET A 47 20.69 3.93 -28.03
CA MET A 47 20.67 2.69 -27.27
C MET A 47 19.62 1.80 -27.93
N ALA A 48 20.08 0.88 -28.77
CA ALA A 48 19.26 -0.19 -29.30
C ALA A 48 18.90 -1.10 -28.11
N SER A 49 17.74 -0.82 -27.50
CA SER A 49 17.04 -1.83 -26.72
C SER A 49 16.85 -3.05 -27.61
N GLY A 50 17.30 -4.22 -27.15
CA GLY A 50 17.10 -5.48 -27.85
C GLY A 50 15.64 -5.61 -28.25
N ARG A 51 15.37 -5.55 -29.56
CA ARG A 51 14.15 -6.11 -30.12
C ARG A 51 14.34 -7.62 -30.10
N GLU A 52 13.93 -8.24 -29.01
CA GLU A 52 13.25 -9.51 -29.18
C GLU A 52 11.92 -9.15 -29.87
N GLU A 53 11.76 -9.55 -31.12
CA GLU A 53 10.43 -9.65 -31.74
C GLU A 53 9.68 -10.76 -31.01
N GLU A 54 9.31 -10.52 -29.76
CA GLU A 54 8.31 -11.31 -29.07
C GLU A 54 6.95 -10.94 -29.69
N ASP A 55 6.17 -11.97 -29.99
CA ASP A 55 4.83 -11.93 -30.59
C ASP A 55 3.85 -11.26 -29.61
N HIS A 56 4.01 -9.96 -29.40
CA HIS A 56 3.23 -9.18 -28.46
C HIS A 56 1.89 -8.85 -29.11
N ALA A 57 0.81 -9.41 -28.57
CA ALA A 57 -0.53 -8.94 -28.86
C ALA A 57 -0.57 -7.40 -28.76
N PRO A 58 -1.14 -6.68 -29.74
CA PRO A 58 -1.15 -5.23 -29.71
C PRO A 58 -1.87 -4.73 -28.46
N ILE A 59 -1.39 -3.61 -27.89
CA ILE A 59 -2.06 -2.97 -26.76
C ILE A 59 -3.52 -2.69 -27.15
N THR A 60 -4.45 -3.22 -26.37
CA THR A 60 -5.88 -3.14 -26.63
C THR A 60 -6.47 -1.91 -25.97
N LYS A 61 -7.71 -1.55 -26.36
CA LYS A 61 -8.48 -0.51 -25.66
C LYS A 61 -8.70 -0.86 -24.18
N GLY A 62 -8.85 -2.16 -23.86
CA GLY A 62 -8.99 -2.62 -22.48
C GLY A 62 -7.72 -2.42 -21.66
N ASP A 63 -6.55 -2.69 -22.26
CA ASP A 63 -5.25 -2.41 -21.61
C ASP A 63 -5.09 -0.91 -21.31
N ILE A 64 -5.47 -0.04 -22.26
CA ILE A 64 -5.45 1.42 -22.05
C ILE A 64 -6.44 1.85 -20.97
N ALA A 65 -7.66 1.29 -20.93
CA ALA A 65 -8.65 1.61 -19.91
C ALA A 65 -8.14 1.25 -18.50
N ILE A 66 -7.58 0.05 -18.34
CA ILE A 66 -6.95 -0.41 -17.09
C ILE A 66 -5.83 0.54 -16.66
N LEU A 67 -4.88 0.85 -17.55
CA LEU A 67 -3.75 1.74 -17.24
C LEU A 67 -4.22 3.17 -16.91
N THR A 68 -5.27 3.65 -17.58
CA THR A 68 -5.85 4.97 -17.33
C THR A 68 -6.53 5.03 -15.97
N PHE A 69 -7.29 4.00 -15.61
CA PHE A 69 -7.90 3.89 -14.28
C PHE A 69 -6.83 3.81 -13.18
N LEU A 70 -5.85 2.91 -13.32
CA LEU A 70 -4.75 2.79 -12.37
C LEU A 70 -4.04 4.13 -12.22
N SER A 71 -3.65 4.79 -13.32
CA SER A 71 -3.00 6.10 -13.25
C SER A 71 -3.85 7.17 -12.54
N ALA A 72 -5.18 7.08 -12.59
CA ALA A 72 -6.08 7.99 -11.89
C ALA A 72 -6.13 7.68 -10.39
N LEU A 73 -6.21 6.40 -10.02
CA LEU A 73 -6.25 5.96 -8.63
C LEU A 73 -4.91 6.25 -7.93
N GLU A 74 -3.80 5.98 -8.60
CA GLU A 74 -2.44 6.34 -8.14
C GLU A 74 -2.28 7.85 -7.91
N GLN A 75 -3.00 8.71 -8.67
CA GLN A 75 -3.00 10.15 -8.40
C GLN A 75 -3.74 10.50 -7.09
N VAL A 76 -4.79 9.75 -6.77
CA VAL A 76 -5.54 9.88 -5.51
C VAL A 76 -4.66 9.41 -4.34
N GLU A 77 -4.00 8.26 -4.49
CA GLU A 77 -3.09 7.71 -3.47
C GLU A 77 -1.86 8.59 -3.25
N ALA A 78 -1.28 9.15 -4.32
CA ALA A 78 -0.21 10.14 -4.18
C ALA A 78 -0.68 11.38 -3.39
N ASP A 79 -1.88 11.92 -3.62
CA ASP A 79 -2.37 13.09 -2.89
C ASP A 79 -2.59 12.82 -1.39
N LEU A 80 -3.11 11.64 -1.02
CA LEU A 80 -3.25 11.29 0.40
C LEU A 80 -1.90 10.99 1.06
N TRP A 81 -0.98 10.32 0.38
CA TRP A 81 0.34 10.01 0.94
C TRP A 81 1.20 11.26 1.10
N ILE A 82 1.09 12.22 0.17
CA ILE A 82 1.70 13.55 0.32
C ILE A 82 1.23 14.22 1.61
N GLN A 83 -0.07 14.17 1.92
CA GLN A 83 -0.58 14.76 3.16
C GLN A 83 -0.04 14.04 4.42
N TYR A 84 0.09 12.72 4.37
CA TYR A 84 0.73 11.97 5.44
C TYR A 84 2.21 12.31 5.58
N ALA A 85 2.97 12.42 4.49
CA ALA A 85 4.38 12.79 4.51
C ALA A 85 4.59 14.23 5.00
N GLU A 86 3.72 15.16 4.61
CA GLU A 86 3.76 16.55 5.07
C GLU A 86 3.72 16.64 6.60
N LEU A 87 2.90 15.81 7.26
CA LEU A 87 2.69 15.90 8.71
C LEU A 87 3.54 14.90 9.50
N GLY A 88 3.60 13.65 9.03
CA GLY A 88 4.21 12.50 9.72
C GLY A 88 5.45 11.91 9.05
N GLY A 89 5.86 12.40 7.88
CA GLY A 89 7.00 11.85 7.14
C GLY A 89 8.37 12.23 7.72
N ALA A 90 9.42 11.54 7.25
CA ALA A 90 10.79 11.80 7.65
C ALA A 90 11.23 13.25 7.40
N THR A 91 12.00 13.85 8.31
CA THR A 91 12.36 15.28 8.21
C THR A 91 13.69 15.53 7.50
N ASN A 92 14.66 14.62 7.63
CA ASN A 92 16.06 14.91 7.24
C ASN A 92 16.80 13.74 6.57
N GLN A 93 16.28 12.51 6.64
CA GLN A 93 16.95 11.31 6.16
C GLN A 93 15.98 10.44 5.37
N GLY A 94 16.51 9.62 4.46
CA GLY A 94 15.74 8.72 3.61
C GLY A 94 14.71 9.40 2.70
N LEU A 95 14.83 10.72 2.50
CA LEU A 95 14.06 11.43 1.49
C LEU A 95 14.72 11.20 0.13
N SER A 96 13.98 10.61 -0.80
CA SER A 96 14.42 10.47 -2.18
C SER A 96 14.72 11.84 -2.79
N THR A 97 15.86 11.94 -3.49
CA THR A 97 16.29 13.17 -4.16
C THR A 97 15.51 13.48 -5.43
N ILE A 98 14.71 12.54 -5.93
CA ILE A 98 14.10 12.60 -7.26
C ILE A 98 12.57 12.69 -7.18
N ASP A 99 11.95 12.27 -6.07
CA ASP A 99 10.55 11.84 -6.14
C ASP A 99 9.60 12.39 -5.08
N LEU A 100 10.11 13.06 -4.04
CA LEU A 100 9.25 13.88 -3.15
C LEU A 100 9.07 15.30 -3.72
N GLU A 101 8.70 15.38 -5.00
CA GLU A 101 8.36 16.63 -5.67
C GLU A 101 6.91 16.63 -6.16
N LEU A 102 6.13 17.60 -5.69
CA LEU A 102 4.83 17.91 -6.25
C LEU A 102 4.96 19.12 -7.18
N ASN A 103 4.63 18.95 -8.46
CA ASN A 103 4.73 20.01 -9.48
C ASN A 103 6.14 20.64 -9.58
N GLY A 104 7.19 19.82 -9.47
CA GLY A 104 8.60 20.26 -9.53
C GLY A 104 9.04 21.05 -8.30
N LYS A 105 8.32 20.93 -7.18
CA LYS A 105 8.69 21.52 -5.88
C LYS A 105 8.81 20.43 -4.85
N LYS A 106 9.93 20.42 -4.13
CA LYS A 106 10.13 19.55 -2.99
C LYS A 106 8.99 19.71 -1.97
N ILE A 107 8.44 18.59 -1.53
CA ILE A 107 7.44 18.52 -0.48
C ILE A 107 8.15 18.76 0.87
N ALA A 108 7.58 19.63 1.71
CA ALA A 108 8.04 19.79 3.07
C ALA A 108 7.42 18.69 3.92
N THR A 109 8.25 17.89 4.59
CA THR A 109 7.83 16.71 5.34
C THR A 109 8.03 16.88 6.84
N GLY A 110 7.25 16.13 7.62
CA GLY A 110 7.38 16.06 9.08
C GLY A 110 7.11 17.39 9.81
N LEU A 111 6.11 18.14 9.35
CA LEU A 111 5.71 19.45 9.90
C LEU A 111 5.06 19.35 11.28
N ALA A 112 4.62 18.16 11.70
CA ALA A 112 3.93 17.93 12.97
C ALA A 112 4.75 17.00 13.89
N PRO A 113 5.76 17.50 14.64
CA PRO A 113 6.67 16.67 15.43
C PRO A 113 5.98 15.84 16.53
N ASN A 114 4.92 16.37 17.15
CA ASN A 114 4.16 15.63 18.16
C ASN A 114 3.30 14.52 17.53
N TYR A 115 2.83 14.73 16.30
CA TYR A 115 2.14 13.69 15.53
C TYR A 115 3.11 12.59 15.08
N ILE A 116 4.33 12.96 14.65
CA ILE A 116 5.43 11.99 14.42
C ILE A 116 5.67 11.15 15.67
N THR A 117 5.78 11.78 16.85
CA THR A 117 6.00 11.05 18.11
C THR A 117 4.84 10.08 18.41
N ALA A 118 3.60 10.45 18.10
CA ALA A 118 2.43 9.58 18.26
C ALA A 118 2.39 8.43 17.24
N LEU A 119 2.86 8.66 16.01
CA LEU A 119 3.07 7.61 15.01
C LEU A 119 4.19 6.65 15.43
N GLU A 120 5.28 7.15 15.99
CA GLU A 120 6.43 6.36 16.45
C GLU A 120 6.08 5.38 17.59
N VAL A 121 4.94 5.59 18.28
CA VAL A 121 4.37 4.61 19.20
C VAL A 121 3.97 3.32 18.48
N LEU A 122 3.54 3.42 17.21
CA LEU A 122 3.24 2.27 16.36
C LEU A 122 4.52 1.58 15.91
N ASP A 123 5.49 2.33 15.41
CA ASP A 123 6.83 1.84 15.05
C ASP A 123 7.82 3.02 14.91
N GLY A 124 9.05 2.86 15.38
CA GLY A 124 10.06 3.92 15.32
C GLY A 124 10.44 4.36 13.90
N ASP A 125 10.18 3.53 12.90
CA ASP A 125 10.47 3.82 11.50
C ASP A 125 9.27 4.39 10.72
N MET A 126 8.11 4.64 11.37
CA MET A 126 6.90 5.17 10.71
C MET A 126 7.17 6.38 9.80
N PRO A 127 7.97 7.40 10.21
CA PRO A 127 8.25 8.53 9.33
C PRO A 127 8.97 8.15 8.04
N GLN A 128 9.83 7.13 8.09
CA GLN A 128 10.55 6.64 6.93
C GLN A 128 9.61 5.86 6.01
N TYR A 129 8.82 4.94 6.55
CA TYR A 129 7.85 4.17 5.76
C TYR A 129 6.83 5.06 5.07
N ILE A 130 6.34 6.12 5.75
CA ILE A 130 5.44 7.11 5.14
C ILE A 130 6.13 7.80 3.96
N ALA A 131 7.39 8.21 4.12
CA ALA A 131 8.12 8.90 3.06
C ALA A 131 8.42 7.98 1.86
N ASP A 132 8.77 6.72 2.10
CA ASP A 132 9.05 5.73 1.05
C ASP A 132 7.78 5.38 0.25
N ASN A 133 6.67 5.09 0.94
CA ASN A 133 5.39 4.82 0.27
C ASN A 133 4.91 6.04 -0.53
N THR A 134 5.17 7.27 -0.04
CA THR A 134 4.83 8.49 -0.77
C THR A 134 5.64 8.65 -2.05
N ASP A 135 6.94 8.31 -2.04
CA ASP A 135 7.77 8.27 -3.25
C ASP A 135 7.18 7.27 -4.25
N ASP A 136 6.91 6.05 -3.80
CA ASP A 136 6.40 4.97 -4.63
C ASP A 136 5.09 5.38 -5.34
N GLU A 137 4.10 5.95 -4.63
CA GLU A 137 2.83 6.39 -5.27
C GLU A 137 2.99 7.55 -6.25
N ILE A 138 3.86 8.52 -5.95
CA ILE A 138 4.19 9.59 -6.91
C ILE A 138 4.82 8.98 -8.16
N SER A 139 5.70 7.99 -7.97
CA SER A 139 6.41 7.31 -9.05
C SER A 139 5.45 6.48 -9.91
N HIS A 140 4.50 5.75 -9.31
CA HIS A 140 3.50 4.92 -9.98
C HIS A 140 2.63 5.77 -10.91
N HIS A 141 2.01 6.81 -10.37
CA HIS A 141 1.19 7.75 -11.15
C HIS A 141 1.98 8.32 -12.34
N ARG A 142 3.17 8.85 -12.08
CA ARG A 142 4.00 9.50 -13.10
C ARG A 142 4.45 8.51 -14.18
N PHE A 143 4.84 7.31 -13.77
CA PHE A 143 5.23 6.25 -14.70
C PHE A 143 4.06 5.85 -15.60
N LEU A 144 2.88 5.58 -15.04
CA LEU A 144 1.70 5.16 -15.80
C LEU A 144 1.26 6.23 -16.81
N ASN A 145 1.24 7.50 -16.41
CA ASN A 145 0.93 8.61 -17.31
C ASN A 145 1.95 8.74 -18.45
N ASN A 146 3.25 8.62 -18.15
CA ASN A 146 4.30 8.61 -19.17
C ASN A 146 4.19 7.40 -20.10
N TYR A 147 3.84 6.24 -19.55
CA TYR A 147 3.63 5.02 -20.31
C TYR A 147 2.45 5.16 -21.28
N LEU A 148 1.30 5.66 -20.81
CA LEU A 148 0.14 5.99 -21.65
C LEU A 148 0.52 6.92 -22.80
N ALA A 149 1.20 8.04 -22.51
CA ALA A 149 1.67 8.98 -23.51
C ALA A 149 2.60 8.33 -24.56
N SER A 150 3.51 7.46 -24.11
CA SER A 150 4.43 6.73 -25.01
C SER A 150 3.72 5.82 -26.01
N LYS A 151 2.51 5.36 -25.68
CA LYS A 151 1.65 4.54 -26.55
C LYS A 151 0.62 5.37 -27.32
N GLY A 152 0.68 6.70 -27.24
CA GLY A 152 -0.23 7.63 -27.90
C GLY A 152 -1.62 7.71 -27.25
N ALA A 153 -1.79 7.17 -26.05
CA ALA A 153 -3.01 7.34 -25.25
C ALA A 153 -2.98 8.68 -24.50
N LYS A 154 -4.16 9.20 -24.13
CA LYS A 154 -4.29 10.45 -23.38
C LYS A 154 -3.95 10.18 -21.90
N PRO A 155 -2.97 10.88 -21.30
CA PRO A 155 -2.74 10.86 -19.86
C PRO A 155 -3.97 11.36 -19.08
N ILE A 156 -4.10 10.93 -17.83
CA ILE A 156 -5.13 11.42 -16.90
C ILE A 156 -4.56 12.50 -15.99
N ASP A 157 -5.37 13.52 -15.71
CA ASP A 157 -5.06 14.56 -14.73
C ASP A 157 -6.33 14.91 -13.96
N LEU A 158 -6.32 14.65 -12.66
CA LEU A 158 -7.41 14.95 -11.73
C LEU A 158 -7.24 16.32 -11.04
N GLY A 159 -6.22 17.12 -11.39
CA GLY A 159 -5.89 18.36 -10.70
C GLY A 159 -7.02 19.39 -10.65
N GLU A 160 -7.97 19.36 -11.58
CA GLU A 160 -9.16 20.23 -11.53
C GLU A 160 -10.09 19.93 -10.34
N PHE A 161 -10.02 18.72 -9.78
CA PHE A 161 -10.80 18.29 -8.62
C PHE A 161 -10.09 18.53 -7.29
N ALA A 162 -8.87 19.05 -7.30
CA ALA A 162 -8.08 19.31 -6.10
C ALA A 162 -8.61 20.55 -5.36
N THR A 163 -9.78 20.43 -4.74
CA THR A 163 -10.53 21.53 -4.12
C THR A 163 -10.68 21.40 -2.61
N LEU A 164 -10.36 20.23 -2.03
CA LEU A 164 -10.54 19.99 -0.61
C LEU A 164 -9.53 20.79 0.21
N PRO A 165 -9.93 21.33 1.38
CA PRO A 165 -9.03 22.11 2.22
C PRO A 165 -8.00 21.20 2.90
N PRO A 166 -6.69 21.53 2.85
CA PRO A 166 -5.64 20.82 3.60
C PRO A 166 -5.80 20.88 5.13
N SER A 167 -4.88 20.24 5.85
CA SER A 167 -4.65 20.53 7.26
C SER A 167 -4.23 22.00 7.45
N LYS A 168 -4.60 22.58 8.59
CA LYS A 168 -4.21 23.95 8.99
C LYS A 168 -3.01 23.96 9.95
N VAL A 169 -2.33 22.82 10.14
CA VAL A 169 -1.06 22.76 10.87
C VAL A 169 -0.07 23.75 10.23
N SER A 170 0.68 24.44 11.07
CA SER A 170 1.65 25.45 10.66
C SER A 170 2.66 24.89 9.66
N GLY A 171 2.80 25.56 8.50
CA GLY A 171 3.74 25.19 7.43
C GLY A 171 3.14 24.33 6.32
N VAL A 172 1.95 23.74 6.52
CA VAL A 172 1.26 22.96 5.48
C VAL A 172 0.83 23.88 4.34
N SER A 173 1.14 23.47 3.09
CA SER A 173 0.72 24.18 1.89
C SER A 173 -0.80 24.25 1.80
N GLN A 174 -1.36 25.45 1.67
CA GLN A 174 -2.81 25.66 1.53
C GLN A 174 -3.27 25.57 0.06
N THR A 175 -2.70 24.60 -0.66
CA THR A 175 -3.14 24.23 -2.02
C THR A 175 -4.20 23.15 -1.92
N GLY A 176 -5.26 23.20 -2.72
CA GLY A 176 -6.36 22.23 -2.62
C GLY A 176 -5.92 20.78 -2.83
N ARG A 177 -6.67 19.84 -2.24
CA ARG A 177 -6.42 18.39 -2.23
C ARG A 177 -7.49 17.62 -2.98
N LEU A 178 -7.12 16.44 -3.49
CA LEU A 178 -8.06 15.47 -4.03
C LEU A 178 -8.77 14.69 -2.92
N THR A 179 -8.09 14.54 -1.77
CA THR A 179 -8.50 13.66 -0.67
C THR A 179 -8.69 14.40 0.66
N ASN A 180 -9.61 13.90 1.47
CA ASN A 180 -9.92 14.35 2.82
C ASN A 180 -9.48 13.29 3.83
N LEU A 181 -8.50 13.60 4.68
CA LEU A 181 -8.01 12.71 5.74
C LEU A 181 -8.47 13.10 7.15
N LYS A 182 -9.42 14.03 7.26
CA LYS A 182 -9.86 14.61 8.55
C LYS A 182 -11.21 14.07 9.02
N GLN A 183 -11.93 13.34 8.18
CA GLN A 183 -13.26 12.79 8.47
C GLN A 183 -13.46 11.45 7.76
N LEU A 184 -12.82 10.41 8.28
CA LEU A 184 -12.77 9.08 7.68
C LEU A 184 -13.62 8.05 8.43
N THR A 185 -14.22 7.12 7.69
CA THR A 185 -14.89 5.92 8.21
C THR A 185 -14.11 4.69 7.75
N VAL A 186 -13.06 4.31 8.48
CA VAL A 186 -12.09 3.32 8.01
C VAL A 186 -12.62 1.90 8.20
N ASP A 187 -12.75 1.15 7.10
CA ASP A 187 -13.02 -0.29 7.15
C ASP A 187 -11.79 -1.04 7.69
N THR A 188 -11.99 -1.83 8.75
CA THR A 188 -10.94 -2.66 9.37
C THR A 188 -11.21 -4.14 9.21
N THR A 189 -12.13 -4.52 8.31
CA THR A 189 -12.51 -5.91 8.06
C THR A 189 -11.40 -6.69 7.36
N TRP A 190 -10.49 -6.00 6.68
CA TRP A 190 -9.28 -6.58 6.10
C TRP A 190 -8.43 -7.33 7.14
N TRP A 191 -8.44 -6.91 8.40
CA TRP A 191 -7.72 -7.57 9.49
C TRP A 191 -8.16 -9.02 9.68
N MET A 192 -9.47 -9.19 9.83
CA MET A 192 -10.13 -10.49 10.00
C MET A 192 -10.15 -11.28 8.68
N ARG A 193 -10.27 -10.57 7.55
CA ARG A 193 -10.19 -11.15 6.22
C ARG A 193 -8.94 -12.00 6.08
N TYR A 194 -7.77 -11.48 6.45
CA TYR A 194 -6.50 -12.18 6.29
C TYR A 194 -6.19 -13.26 7.34
N ARG A 195 -6.94 -13.30 8.46
CA ARG A 195 -6.81 -14.33 9.52
C ARG A 195 -7.87 -15.44 9.45
N SER A 196 -8.93 -15.22 8.68
CA SER A 196 -9.98 -16.22 8.49
C SER A 196 -9.48 -17.44 7.69
N THR A 197 -9.66 -18.63 8.26
CA THR A 197 -9.37 -19.94 7.63
C THR A 197 -10.58 -20.54 6.91
N ILE A 198 -11.78 -19.99 7.13
CA ILE A 198 -13.07 -20.57 6.68
C ILE A 198 -13.84 -19.70 5.68
N ALA A 199 -13.47 -18.43 5.54
CA ALA A 199 -14.14 -17.46 4.68
C ALA A 199 -13.15 -16.74 3.74
N ASN A 200 -13.63 -16.46 2.53
CA ASN A 200 -12.95 -15.70 1.48
C ASN A 200 -13.98 -14.76 0.82
N PRO A 201 -13.69 -13.46 0.67
CA PRO A 201 -14.62 -12.50 0.03
C PRO A 201 -15.03 -12.91 -1.40
N ASP A 202 -14.13 -13.55 -2.16
CA ASP A 202 -14.44 -14.03 -3.53
C ASP A 202 -15.53 -15.11 -3.56
N PHE A 203 -15.86 -15.71 -2.40
CA PHE A 203 -16.93 -16.70 -2.22
C PHE A 203 -18.06 -16.19 -1.29
N GLY A 204 -18.18 -14.87 -1.12
CA GLY A 204 -19.22 -14.24 -0.30
C GLY A 204 -18.95 -14.26 1.20
N GLY A 205 -17.70 -14.50 1.61
CA GLY A 205 -17.29 -14.38 3.00
C GLY A 205 -17.40 -12.94 3.51
N THR A 206 -17.96 -12.77 4.71
CA THR A 206 -18.05 -11.48 5.42
C THR A 206 -17.15 -11.52 6.65
N PHE A 207 -16.66 -10.35 7.08
CA PHE A 207 -15.67 -10.26 8.15
C PHE A 207 -16.03 -9.16 9.14
N GLU A 208 -15.63 -9.36 10.38
CA GLU A 208 -15.81 -8.39 11.46
C GLU A 208 -14.70 -7.34 11.45
N ASN A 209 -14.97 -6.19 12.06
CA ASN A 209 -13.98 -5.13 12.18
C ASN A 209 -13.04 -5.41 13.36
N ALA A 210 -11.74 -5.17 13.17
CA ALA A 210 -10.78 -5.17 14.27
C ALA A 210 -11.00 -3.97 15.21
N VAL A 211 -11.37 -2.82 14.66
CA VAL A 211 -11.69 -1.60 15.43
C VAL A 211 -13.12 -1.16 15.09
N PRO A 212 -14.15 -1.70 15.77
CA PRO A 212 -15.55 -1.47 15.37
C PRO A 212 -16.01 -0.02 15.50
N ALA A 213 -15.38 0.76 16.38
CA ALA A 213 -15.65 2.18 16.54
C ALA A 213 -15.04 3.03 15.41
N LEU A 214 -13.96 2.56 14.78
CA LEU A 214 -13.31 3.28 13.67
C LEU A 214 -14.09 3.13 12.36
N ALA A 215 -14.71 1.97 12.15
CA ALA A 215 -15.63 1.71 11.03
C ALA A 215 -17.02 2.37 11.18
N LYS A 216 -17.17 3.29 12.14
CA LYS A 216 -18.42 4.01 12.42
C LYS A 216 -18.12 5.47 12.75
N GLY A 217 -18.90 6.38 12.18
CA GLY A 217 -18.63 7.81 12.36
C GLY A 217 -17.41 8.26 11.56
N GLN A 218 -16.98 9.49 11.77
CA GLN A 218 -15.92 10.12 10.99
C GLN A 218 -14.79 10.56 11.92
N HIS A 219 -13.58 10.11 11.65
CA HIS A 219 -12.41 10.30 12.51
C HIS A 219 -11.24 10.88 11.71
N PRO A 220 -10.45 11.80 12.28
CA PRO A 220 -9.25 12.30 11.64
C PRO A 220 -8.12 11.26 11.65
N ALA A 221 -7.49 11.04 10.49
CA ALA A 221 -6.21 10.34 10.36
C ALA A 221 -5.01 11.28 10.31
N ILE A 222 -5.24 12.59 10.21
CA ILE A 222 -4.20 13.61 10.31
C ILE A 222 -4.64 14.73 11.26
N PRO A 223 -3.71 15.43 11.91
CA PRO A 223 -4.03 16.65 12.65
C PRO A 223 -4.77 17.67 11.78
N VAL A 224 -5.93 18.15 12.24
CA VAL A 224 -6.76 19.13 11.53
C VAL A 224 -6.11 20.51 11.58
N ASP A 225 -5.54 20.87 12.73
CA ASP A 225 -4.79 22.11 12.97
C ASP A 225 -3.80 21.95 14.13
N ASP A 226 -3.07 23.02 14.47
CA ASP A 226 -2.07 23.00 15.54
C ASP A 226 -2.66 22.70 16.94
N GLY A 227 -3.98 22.82 17.12
CA GLY A 227 -4.68 22.49 18.36
C GLY A 227 -4.62 21.00 18.70
N ASP A 228 -4.62 20.13 17.69
CA ASP A 228 -4.51 18.67 17.87
C ASP A 228 -3.10 18.25 18.32
N LEU A 229 -2.10 19.13 18.16
CA LEU A 229 -0.69 18.86 18.47
C LEU A 229 -0.30 19.22 19.91
N ILE A 230 -1.24 19.70 20.72
CA ILE A 230 -0.97 20.14 22.09
C ILE A 230 -0.73 18.93 22.99
N LEU A 231 0.45 18.84 23.61
CA LEU A 231 0.78 17.79 24.58
C LEU A 231 0.07 17.99 25.91
N ASN A 232 -0.02 16.91 26.69
CA ASN A 232 -0.41 17.01 28.10
C ASN A 232 0.59 17.89 28.87
N SER A 233 0.17 18.39 30.05
CA SER A 233 1.02 19.26 30.88
C SER A 233 2.33 18.59 31.35
N ASP A 234 2.39 17.25 31.36
CA ASP A 234 3.57 16.46 31.69
C ASP A 234 4.45 16.12 30.47
N GLY A 235 4.06 16.57 29.27
CA GLY A 235 4.76 16.32 28.02
C GLY A 235 4.39 15.00 27.33
N SER A 236 3.44 14.22 27.86
CA SER A 236 2.96 12.99 27.21
C SER A 236 1.98 13.27 26.07
N ILE A 237 1.87 12.30 25.13
CA ILE A 237 0.88 12.32 24.04
C ILE A 237 -0.54 12.15 24.63
N PRO A 238 -1.48 13.08 24.39
CA PRO A 238 -2.87 12.89 24.77
C PRO A 238 -3.56 11.79 23.97
N ASN A 239 -4.60 11.17 24.55
CA ASN A 239 -5.40 10.16 23.85
C ASN A 239 -5.93 10.65 22.49
N HIS A 240 -6.32 11.92 22.39
CA HIS A 240 -6.81 12.49 21.13
C HIS A 240 -5.77 12.43 20.01
N LEU A 241 -4.55 12.90 20.27
CA LEU A 241 -3.45 12.86 19.29
C LEU A 241 -3.04 11.41 18.97
N GLN A 242 -3.03 10.53 19.97
CA GLN A 242 -2.76 9.11 19.74
C GLN A 242 -3.89 8.44 18.93
N ALA A 243 -5.14 8.86 19.10
CA ALA A 243 -6.26 8.35 18.31
C ALA A 243 -6.16 8.75 16.84
N ILE A 244 -5.68 9.97 16.55
CA ILE A 244 -5.34 10.40 15.17
C ILE A 244 -4.27 9.47 14.58
N ALA A 245 -3.18 9.23 15.30
CA ALA A 245 -2.10 8.35 14.84
C ALA A 245 -2.54 6.89 14.66
N ASN A 246 -3.33 6.36 15.59
CA ASN A 246 -3.88 5.00 15.45
C ASN A 246 -4.85 4.92 14.25
N THR A 247 -5.66 5.96 14.01
CA THR A 247 -6.55 6.04 12.84
C THR A 247 -5.74 6.01 11.55
N ALA A 248 -4.63 6.78 11.47
CA ALA A 248 -3.70 6.73 10.36
C ALA A 248 -3.13 5.32 10.14
N GLY A 249 -2.65 4.66 11.20
CA GLY A 249 -2.09 3.31 11.12
C GLY A 249 -3.04 2.27 10.51
N PHE A 250 -4.32 2.31 10.89
CA PHE A 250 -5.34 1.44 10.28
C PHE A 250 -5.71 1.87 8.87
N HIS A 251 -5.74 3.18 8.59
CA HIS A 251 -6.04 3.70 7.27
C HIS A 251 -4.95 3.37 6.25
N PHE A 252 -3.66 3.40 6.63
CA PHE A 252 -2.55 2.95 5.78
C PHE A 252 -2.78 1.52 5.28
N ALA A 253 -3.07 0.60 6.21
CA ALA A 253 -3.34 -0.78 5.83
C ALA A 253 -4.63 -0.93 5.01
N PHE A 254 -5.66 -0.10 5.25
CA PHE A 254 -6.88 -0.09 4.45
C PHE A 254 -6.62 0.29 2.98
N ILE A 255 -5.85 1.36 2.74
CA ILE A 255 -5.45 1.82 1.41
C ILE A 255 -4.71 0.70 0.67
N GLU A 256 -3.64 0.20 1.29
CA GLU A 256 -2.64 -0.64 0.64
C GLU A 256 -3.16 -2.07 0.41
N GLN A 257 -4.09 -2.55 1.24
CA GLN A 257 -4.80 -3.80 0.94
C GLN A 257 -5.66 -3.67 -0.32
N GLY A 258 -6.17 -2.45 -0.58
CA GLY A 258 -6.89 -2.10 -1.80
C GLY A 258 -6.02 -2.28 -3.02
N GLY A 259 -4.84 -1.63 -3.06
CA GLY A 259 -3.84 -1.79 -4.11
C GLY A 259 -3.39 -3.25 -4.30
N SER A 260 -3.12 -3.94 -3.20
CA SER A 260 -2.77 -5.37 -3.18
C SER A 260 -3.81 -6.25 -3.88
N SER A 261 -5.10 -5.91 -3.79
CA SER A 261 -6.20 -6.66 -4.43
C SER A 261 -6.44 -6.21 -5.88
N LEU A 262 -6.35 -4.90 -6.12
CA LEU A 262 -6.67 -4.24 -7.39
C LEU A 262 -5.78 -4.70 -8.54
N TYR A 263 -4.47 -4.62 -8.34
CA TYR A 263 -3.51 -4.95 -9.39
C TYR A 263 -3.65 -6.41 -9.86
N PRO A 264 -3.72 -7.42 -8.96
CA PRO A 264 -4.00 -8.80 -9.37
C PRO A 264 -5.37 -9.00 -10.03
N ALA A 265 -6.41 -8.28 -9.61
CA ALA A 265 -7.74 -8.37 -10.22
C ALA A 265 -7.72 -7.86 -11.68
N LEU A 266 -7.04 -6.73 -11.94
CA LEU A 266 -6.92 -6.17 -13.28
C LEU A 266 -5.87 -6.90 -14.14
N ALA A 267 -4.83 -7.48 -13.54
CA ALA A 267 -3.83 -8.30 -14.25
C ALA A 267 -4.44 -9.54 -14.92
N GLN A 268 -5.58 -10.03 -14.43
CA GLN A 268 -6.32 -11.12 -15.09
C GLN A 268 -6.98 -10.68 -16.41
N LYS A 269 -7.17 -9.37 -16.62
CA LYS A 269 -7.90 -8.78 -17.75
C LYS A 269 -7.01 -8.25 -18.87
N VAL A 270 -5.74 -7.95 -18.59
CA VAL A 270 -4.81 -7.41 -19.58
C VAL A 270 -4.45 -8.45 -20.65
N THR A 271 -4.29 -7.97 -21.88
CA THR A 271 -3.96 -8.76 -23.06
C THR A 271 -2.48 -8.66 -23.41
N ASN A 272 -1.95 -7.44 -23.41
CA ASN A 272 -0.56 -7.20 -23.80
C ASN A 272 0.40 -7.61 -22.66
N LEU A 273 1.46 -8.36 -23.00
CA LEU A 273 2.43 -8.87 -22.01
C LEU A 273 3.29 -7.77 -21.38
N GLU A 274 3.59 -6.70 -22.10
CA GLU A 274 4.29 -5.53 -21.56
C GLU A 274 3.43 -4.84 -20.50
N VAL A 275 2.13 -4.67 -20.78
CA VAL A 275 1.16 -4.11 -19.81
C VAL A 275 0.97 -5.05 -18.61
N LEU A 276 0.87 -6.37 -18.83
CA LEU A 276 0.84 -7.34 -17.73
C LEU A 276 2.08 -7.24 -16.85
N ARG A 277 3.27 -7.06 -17.45
CA ARG A 277 4.50 -6.87 -16.69
C ARG A 277 4.45 -5.62 -15.82
N VAL A 278 3.88 -4.52 -16.32
CA VAL A 278 3.67 -3.29 -15.53
C VAL A 278 2.80 -3.60 -14.31
N LEU A 279 1.61 -4.19 -14.51
CA LEU A 279 0.68 -4.48 -13.42
C LEU A 279 1.25 -5.44 -12.37
N LEU A 280 1.97 -6.48 -12.81
CA LEU A 280 2.59 -7.43 -11.88
C LEU A 280 3.79 -6.83 -11.13
N SER A 281 4.42 -5.78 -11.66
CA SER A 281 5.57 -5.14 -11.02
C SER A 281 5.13 -4.10 -10.00
N ILE A 282 4.21 -3.19 -10.37
CA ILE A 282 3.64 -2.21 -9.44
C ILE A 282 2.76 -2.90 -8.40
N GLY A 283 1.89 -3.83 -8.82
CA GLY A 283 1.13 -4.63 -7.86
C GLY A 283 1.99 -5.43 -6.88
N GLY A 284 3.26 -5.71 -7.24
CA GLY A 284 4.22 -6.32 -6.34
C GLY A 284 4.70 -5.38 -5.23
N SER A 285 4.87 -4.07 -5.51
CA SER A 285 5.15 -3.05 -4.48
C SER A 285 3.97 -2.83 -3.56
N GLU A 286 2.73 -2.75 -4.07
CA GLU A 286 1.54 -2.60 -3.20
C GLU A 286 1.40 -3.72 -2.17
N ILE A 287 1.78 -4.95 -2.52
CA ILE A 287 1.78 -6.08 -1.58
C ILE A 287 2.83 -5.88 -0.48
N MET A 288 4.00 -5.30 -0.81
CA MET A 288 5.02 -4.96 0.18
C MET A 288 4.56 -3.82 1.09
N HIS A 289 3.88 -2.81 0.55
CA HIS A 289 3.26 -1.73 1.32
C HIS A 289 2.25 -2.32 2.31
N PHE A 290 1.27 -3.08 1.83
CA PHE A 290 0.24 -3.66 2.68
C PHE A 290 0.82 -4.52 3.80
N GLN A 291 1.81 -5.38 3.50
CA GLN A 291 2.44 -6.21 4.53
C GLN A 291 3.11 -5.38 5.63
N THR A 292 3.70 -4.24 5.27
CA THR A 292 4.32 -3.31 6.22
C THR A 292 3.25 -2.70 7.12
N TRP A 293 2.20 -2.12 6.55
CA TRP A 293 1.17 -1.44 7.33
C TRP A 293 0.26 -2.37 8.11
N HIS A 294 0.00 -3.58 7.60
CA HIS A 294 -0.73 -4.63 8.32
C HIS A 294 -0.02 -4.98 9.63
N ASP A 295 1.31 -5.13 9.62
CA ASP A 295 2.11 -5.31 10.84
C ASP A 295 1.98 -4.09 11.76
N LYS A 296 2.17 -2.88 11.24
CA LYS A 296 2.25 -1.66 12.08
C LYS A 296 0.91 -1.27 12.70
N ALA A 297 -0.20 -1.51 12.01
CA ALA A 297 -1.54 -1.35 12.57
C ALA A 297 -1.75 -2.19 13.84
N GLY A 298 -1.07 -3.33 13.95
CA GLY A 298 -1.12 -4.19 15.14
C GLY A 298 -0.47 -3.61 16.40
N ASN A 299 0.29 -2.52 16.28
CA ASN A 299 0.91 -1.83 17.42
C ASN A 299 0.06 -0.67 17.94
N ALA A 300 -1.15 -0.46 17.39
CA ALA A 300 -2.07 0.56 17.88
C ALA A 300 -2.37 0.40 19.37
N THR A 301 -2.23 1.49 20.10
CA THR A 301 -2.43 1.49 21.56
C THR A 301 -3.90 1.37 21.91
N ASN A 302 -4.18 0.64 23.00
CA ASN A 302 -5.53 0.58 23.58
C ASN A 302 -5.85 1.90 24.29
N ILE A 303 -6.70 2.71 23.67
CA ILE A 303 -7.08 4.05 24.15
C ILE A 303 -8.55 4.34 23.84
N THR A 304 -9.07 5.43 24.40
CA THR A 304 -10.40 5.95 24.06
C THR A 304 -10.34 7.47 23.97
N ASP A 305 -10.98 7.99 22.93
CA ASP A 305 -11.14 9.41 22.64
C ASP A 305 -12.60 9.68 22.21
N GLY A 306 -13.41 10.21 23.12
CA GLY A 306 -14.86 10.33 22.92
C GLY A 306 -15.52 8.98 22.62
N ASP A 307 -16.19 8.88 21.47
CA ASP A 307 -16.85 7.66 20.99
C ASP A 307 -15.90 6.71 20.22
N LEU A 308 -14.67 7.15 19.91
CA LEU A 308 -13.66 6.33 19.25
C LEU A 308 -12.87 5.53 20.29
N SER A 309 -12.93 4.21 20.19
CA SER A 309 -12.20 3.29 21.07
C SER A 309 -11.35 2.33 20.24
N PHE A 310 -10.05 2.30 20.54
CA PHE A 310 -9.12 1.31 20.00
C PHE A 310 -9.02 0.16 21.01
N PRO A 311 -9.54 -1.04 20.71
CA PRO A 311 -9.54 -2.14 21.65
C PRO A 311 -8.14 -2.74 21.82
N ASN A 312 -7.92 -3.46 22.92
CA ASN A 312 -6.78 -4.37 23.02
C ASN A 312 -7.06 -5.63 22.18
N LEU A 313 -6.51 -5.67 20.97
CA LEU A 313 -6.65 -6.78 20.03
C LEU A 313 -6.03 -8.10 20.54
N ASN A 314 -5.08 -8.04 21.47
CA ASN A 314 -4.46 -9.22 22.10
C ASN A 314 -5.16 -9.65 23.40
N SER A 315 -6.37 -9.14 23.68
CA SER A 315 -7.11 -9.47 24.91
C SER A 315 -7.72 -10.88 24.92
N GLY A 316 -7.81 -11.52 23.75
CA GLY A 316 -8.56 -12.77 23.58
C GLY A 316 -10.08 -12.59 23.63
N VAL A 317 -10.55 -11.36 23.47
CA VAL A 317 -11.98 -11.00 23.44
C VAL A 317 -12.28 -10.32 22.11
N ASP A 318 -13.38 -10.74 21.47
CA ASP A 318 -13.88 -10.10 20.27
C ASP A 318 -14.33 -8.66 20.60
N PRO A 319 -13.77 -7.63 19.93
CA PRO A 319 -14.15 -6.23 20.18
C PRO A 319 -15.56 -5.89 19.69
N ASN A 320 -16.20 -6.75 18.91
CA ASN A 320 -17.54 -6.53 18.37
C ASN A 320 -18.61 -6.97 19.40
N PRO A 321 -19.57 -6.10 19.77
CA PRO A 321 -20.60 -6.44 20.78
C PRO A 321 -21.45 -7.68 20.47
N ASN A 322 -21.60 -8.02 19.18
CA ASN A 322 -22.29 -9.23 18.71
C ASN A 322 -21.34 -10.09 17.86
N GLY A 323 -20.06 -10.09 18.22
CA GLY A 323 -19.01 -10.83 17.55
C GLY A 323 -19.29 -12.32 17.49
N THR A 324 -18.84 -12.95 16.41
CA THR A 324 -19.08 -14.34 16.04
C THR A 324 -17.78 -15.13 15.94
N SER A 325 -16.63 -14.48 16.20
CA SER A 325 -15.34 -15.15 16.27
C SER A 325 -15.38 -16.34 17.25
N VAL A 326 -15.02 -17.52 16.72
CA VAL A 326 -14.93 -18.76 17.50
C VAL A 326 -13.59 -18.90 18.23
N ASN A 327 -12.59 -18.13 17.82
CA ASN A 327 -11.25 -18.09 18.42
C ASN A 327 -10.68 -16.66 18.41
N PRO A 328 -11.25 -15.74 19.20
CA PRO A 328 -10.85 -14.33 19.18
C PRO A 328 -9.40 -14.10 19.61
N ALA A 329 -8.78 -15.04 20.31
CA ALA A 329 -7.36 -14.97 20.65
C ALA A 329 -6.48 -14.99 19.41
N ASP A 330 -6.75 -15.88 18.45
CA ASP A 330 -5.97 -15.98 17.21
C ASP A 330 -6.47 -14.95 16.18
N ASP A 331 -7.80 -14.79 16.06
CA ASP A 331 -8.41 -13.94 15.03
C ASP A 331 -8.02 -12.45 15.16
N PHE A 332 -7.75 -11.97 16.37
CA PHE A 332 -7.32 -10.59 16.63
C PHE A 332 -5.83 -10.47 16.98
N GLN A 333 -5.07 -11.58 17.00
CA GLN A 333 -3.66 -11.57 17.36
C GLN A 333 -2.83 -10.66 16.45
N THR A 334 -2.09 -9.73 17.04
CA THR A 334 -1.44 -8.65 16.27
C THR A 334 -0.20 -9.12 15.52
N ASN A 335 0.52 -10.14 16.01
CA ASN A 335 1.70 -10.69 15.35
C ASN A 335 1.40 -11.86 14.37
N LEU A 336 0.13 -12.17 14.08
CA LEU A 336 -0.26 -13.04 12.95
C LEU A 336 -0.35 -12.22 11.66
N ILE A 337 0.83 -11.85 11.14
CA ILE A 337 0.96 -10.92 10.02
C ILE A 337 0.97 -11.58 8.64
N MET A 338 1.02 -12.92 8.59
CA MET A 338 0.97 -13.68 7.34
C MET A 338 -0.46 -14.14 7.06
N PRO A 339 -0.90 -14.18 5.80
CA PRO A 339 -2.25 -14.61 5.45
C PRO A 339 -2.50 -16.08 5.80
N GLU A 340 -3.52 -16.34 6.61
CA GLU A 340 -3.95 -17.70 6.94
C GLU A 340 -4.49 -18.43 5.69
N PRO A 341 -4.15 -19.72 5.49
CA PRO A 341 -4.69 -20.50 4.39
C PRO A 341 -6.22 -20.57 4.39
N THR A 342 -6.86 -20.36 3.24
CA THR A 342 -8.33 -20.38 3.10
C THR A 342 -8.78 -21.05 1.79
N LEU A 343 -10.09 -21.17 1.60
CA LEU A 343 -10.71 -21.61 0.35
C LEU A 343 -10.30 -20.70 -0.82
N PHE A 344 -9.76 -21.28 -1.88
CA PHE A 344 -9.46 -20.59 -3.14
C PHE A 344 -9.79 -21.48 -4.34
N LEU A 345 -10.42 -20.91 -5.37
CA LEU A 345 -10.89 -21.56 -6.61
C LEU A 345 -11.84 -22.74 -6.41
N ASN A 346 -11.37 -23.83 -5.80
CA ASN A 346 -12.12 -25.05 -5.55
C ASN A 346 -11.67 -25.69 -4.22
N ALA A 347 -12.63 -25.97 -3.33
CA ALA A 347 -12.37 -26.56 -2.01
C ALA A 347 -11.61 -27.89 -2.06
N LYS A 348 -11.68 -28.63 -3.17
CA LYS A 348 -10.97 -29.91 -3.34
C LYS A 348 -9.45 -29.76 -3.45
N LEU A 349 -8.94 -28.55 -3.72
CA LEU A 349 -7.50 -28.28 -3.80
C LEU A 349 -6.86 -28.07 -2.41
N GLY A 350 -7.67 -28.00 -1.36
CA GLY A 350 -7.21 -27.67 -0.02
C GLY A 350 -7.04 -26.15 0.19
N PRO A 351 -6.82 -25.71 1.44
CA PRO A 351 -6.63 -24.30 1.75
C PRO A 351 -5.24 -23.81 1.31
N VAL A 352 -5.15 -22.55 0.91
CA VAL A 352 -3.91 -21.89 0.46
C VAL A 352 -3.87 -20.43 0.89
N SER A 353 -2.69 -19.93 1.26
CA SER A 353 -2.46 -18.52 1.57
C SER A 353 -2.40 -17.70 0.29
N ILE A 354 -3.20 -16.65 0.22
CA ILE A 354 -3.37 -15.81 -0.97
C ILE A 354 -3.59 -14.35 -0.58
N ILE A 355 -3.35 -13.46 -1.53
CA ILE A 355 -4.01 -12.15 -1.54
C ILE A 355 -5.51 -12.37 -1.78
N ARG A 356 -6.35 -11.64 -1.05
CA ARG A 356 -7.81 -11.77 -1.14
C ARG A 356 -8.50 -10.43 -0.83
N PRO A 357 -9.47 -10.01 -1.67
CA PRO A 357 -9.98 -10.67 -2.87
C PRO A 357 -9.07 -10.54 -4.09
N THR A 358 -9.30 -11.38 -5.10
CA THR A 358 -8.74 -11.19 -6.46
C THR A 358 -9.80 -11.28 -7.57
N SER A 359 -11.08 -11.40 -7.20
CA SER A 359 -12.18 -11.29 -8.17
C SER A 359 -12.48 -9.83 -8.49
N THR A 360 -12.95 -9.57 -9.72
CA THR A 360 -13.37 -8.22 -10.14
C THR A 360 -14.48 -7.65 -9.24
N ALA A 361 -15.40 -8.48 -8.76
CA ALA A 361 -16.53 -8.00 -7.97
C ALA A 361 -16.13 -7.47 -6.57
N GLN A 362 -15.00 -7.94 -6.03
CA GLN A 362 -14.58 -7.64 -4.66
C GLN A 362 -13.27 -6.85 -4.60
N GLY A 363 -12.40 -6.99 -5.59
CA GLY A 363 -11.12 -6.28 -5.69
C GLY A 363 -10.88 -5.63 -7.05
N GLY A 364 -11.90 -5.47 -7.89
CA GLY A 364 -11.79 -4.75 -9.15
C GLY A 364 -11.84 -3.23 -8.97
N ALA A 365 -11.75 -2.52 -10.09
CA ALA A 365 -11.66 -1.07 -10.12
C ALA A 365 -12.88 -0.39 -9.47
N VAL A 366 -14.10 -0.91 -9.71
CA VAL A 366 -15.32 -0.35 -9.12
C VAL A 366 -15.34 -0.55 -7.61
N ALA A 367 -14.90 -1.71 -7.13
CA ALA A 367 -14.82 -1.99 -5.69
C ALA A 367 -13.85 -1.02 -4.99
N SER A 368 -12.70 -0.72 -5.59
CA SER A 368 -11.72 0.23 -5.07
C SER A 368 -12.26 1.66 -4.97
N VAL A 369 -13.00 2.14 -5.99
CA VAL A 369 -13.61 3.48 -5.93
C VAL A 369 -14.69 3.53 -4.85
N VAL A 370 -15.54 2.49 -4.77
CA VAL A 370 -16.58 2.40 -3.74
C VAL A 370 -15.98 2.41 -2.34
N SER A 371 -14.87 1.69 -2.10
CA SER A 371 -14.23 1.70 -0.78
C SER A 371 -13.74 3.10 -0.38
N PHE A 372 -13.14 3.86 -1.30
CA PHE A 372 -12.75 5.25 -1.00
C PHE A 372 -13.93 6.20 -0.83
N VAL A 373 -15.07 5.94 -1.48
CA VAL A 373 -16.30 6.70 -1.26
C VAL A 373 -16.86 6.42 0.13
N ASP A 374 -16.94 5.14 0.52
CA ASP A 374 -17.47 4.71 1.82
C ASP A 374 -16.57 5.16 2.99
N ASP A 375 -15.26 5.20 2.76
CA ASP A 375 -14.27 5.77 3.69
C ASP A 375 -14.43 7.29 3.90
N GLY A 376 -15.10 7.98 2.97
CA GLY A 376 -15.32 9.43 3.04
C GLY A 376 -14.21 10.28 2.43
N LEU A 377 -13.26 9.64 1.72
CA LEU A 377 -12.04 10.24 1.18
C LEU A 377 -12.31 11.45 0.27
N PHE A 378 -13.47 11.50 -0.39
CA PHE A 378 -13.81 12.57 -1.34
C PHE A 378 -14.84 13.57 -0.80
N LEU A 379 -15.13 13.54 0.50
CA LEU A 379 -16.10 14.44 1.12
C LEU A 379 -15.45 15.77 1.51
N ASP A 380 -16.09 16.87 1.11
CA ASP A 380 -15.77 18.19 1.65
C ASP A 380 -16.16 18.25 3.14
N PRO A 381 -15.22 18.55 4.04
CA PRO A 381 -15.46 18.43 5.47
C PRO A 381 -16.43 19.46 6.05
N ALA A 382 -16.71 20.54 5.32
CA ALA A 382 -17.66 21.57 5.72
C ALA A 382 -19.08 21.28 5.22
N THR A 383 -19.22 20.63 4.07
CA THR A 383 -20.52 20.42 3.41
C THR A 383 -20.99 18.98 3.39
N ASN A 384 -20.09 18.03 3.68
CA ASN A 384 -20.29 16.59 3.56
C ASN A 384 -20.78 16.16 2.16
N LYS A 385 -20.30 16.86 1.12
CA LYS A 385 -20.61 16.58 -0.29
C LYS A 385 -19.37 16.15 -1.04
N ASN A 386 -19.57 15.33 -2.06
CA ASN A 386 -18.50 14.93 -2.97
C ASN A 386 -18.00 16.09 -3.83
N THR A 387 -16.71 16.08 -4.20
CA THR A 387 -16.06 17.08 -5.06
C THR A 387 -16.39 16.95 -6.56
N GLY A 388 -17.12 15.90 -6.97
CA GLY A 388 -17.40 15.57 -8.37
C GLY A 388 -16.35 14.63 -9.00
N ILE A 389 -15.25 14.36 -8.29
CA ILE A 389 -14.20 13.43 -8.72
C ILE A 389 -14.73 11.99 -8.88
N VAL A 390 -15.71 11.60 -8.04
CA VAL A 390 -16.23 10.23 -8.01
C VAL A 390 -16.91 9.83 -9.31
N ASP A 391 -17.63 10.75 -9.97
CA ASP A 391 -18.25 10.45 -11.27
C ASP A 391 -17.21 10.16 -12.35
N VAL A 392 -16.02 10.77 -12.26
CA VAL A 392 -14.91 10.49 -13.19
C VAL A 392 -14.28 9.15 -12.87
N LEU A 393 -13.95 8.90 -11.59
CA LEU A 393 -13.34 7.64 -11.15
C LEU A 393 -14.23 6.44 -11.43
N MET A 394 -15.54 6.55 -11.16
CA MET A 394 -16.50 5.47 -11.42
C MET A 394 -16.58 5.11 -12.91
N ARG A 395 -16.61 6.10 -13.81
CA ARG A 395 -16.59 5.80 -15.25
C ARG A 395 -15.31 5.08 -15.68
N LEU A 396 -14.15 5.55 -15.20
CA LEU A 396 -12.86 4.92 -15.51
C LEU A 396 -12.82 3.48 -14.96
N ALA A 397 -13.37 3.29 -13.75
CA ALA A 397 -13.44 2.00 -13.10
C ALA A 397 -14.33 1.00 -13.85
N GLU A 398 -15.52 1.44 -14.29
CA GLU A 398 -16.41 0.64 -15.11
C GLU A 398 -15.73 0.18 -16.41
N GLU A 399 -15.05 1.10 -17.12
CA GLU A 399 -14.29 0.77 -18.34
C GLU A 399 -13.15 -0.23 -18.08
N ALA A 400 -12.43 -0.09 -16.97
CA ALA A 400 -11.35 -1.00 -16.58
C ALA A 400 -11.87 -2.40 -16.21
N ASP A 401 -12.98 -2.48 -15.46
CA ASP A 401 -13.58 -3.76 -15.07
C ASP A 401 -14.26 -4.49 -16.24
N GLU A 402 -14.78 -3.74 -17.22
CA GLU A 402 -15.32 -4.28 -18.48
C GLU A 402 -14.25 -4.86 -19.42
N ALA A 403 -12.98 -4.52 -19.21
CA ALA A 403 -11.87 -5.03 -20.01
C ALA A 403 -11.83 -6.57 -19.98
N ARG A 404 -11.59 -7.17 -21.15
CA ARG A 404 -11.49 -8.62 -21.32
C ARG A 404 -10.19 -8.98 -22.02
N ARG A 405 -9.50 -9.95 -21.44
CA ARG A 405 -8.31 -10.55 -22.03
C ARG A 405 -8.66 -11.16 -23.40
N ARG A 406 -7.87 -10.83 -24.41
CA ARG A 406 -7.96 -11.40 -25.76
C ARG A 406 -6.84 -12.43 -25.94
N PHE A 407 -7.10 -13.45 -26.74
CA PHE A 407 -6.16 -14.53 -27.05
C PHE A 407 -5.83 -14.54 -28.54
#